data_AF-A0A954NR28-F1
#
_entry.id   AF-A0A954NR28-F1
#
_cell.length_a   1.000
_cell.length_b   1.000
_cell.length_c   1.000
_cell.angle_alpha   90.00
_cell.angle_beta   90.00
_cell.angle_gamma   90.00
#
_symmetry.space_group_name_H-M   'P 1'
#
loop_
_entity.id
_entity.type
_entity.pdbx_description
1 polymer ?
#
loop_
_entity_poly.entity_id
_entity_poly.type
_entity_poly.pdbx_seq_one_letter_code
_entity_poly.pdbx_strand_id
1 'polypeptide(L)'
;SIKWLSHLVLSNIPHANDTYAEKNNDVDSPLKTFAATLSVPKKIDADSPFAVTGYAQVGISVLSKVQVWIHKEGDELPESDDYFAAAPWIDAEILPPPKAWGGGLPDNHVPSPTLGFDPQTGKPATWPMRFGKVHWAMLVDGLSPGKYTLRSRSIDDNGHAQPMPRPFRKSGHSAIELVEFEVT
;
A
#
# COMPACT_ATOMS: atom_id res chain seq x y z
N SER A 1 6.92 -14.54 10.78
CA SER A 1 5.91 -14.83 11.81
C SER A 1 5.77 -16.33 12.00
N ILE A 2 6.33 -16.86 13.10
CA ILE A 2 6.23 -18.29 13.44
C ILE A 2 4.80 -18.58 13.91
N LYS A 3 4.16 -19.60 13.33
CA LYS A 3 2.82 -20.07 13.72
C LYS A 3 2.94 -21.19 14.74
N TRP A 4 1.93 -21.37 15.59
CA TRP A 4 1.91 -22.39 16.65
C TRP A 4 3.15 -22.33 17.56
N LEU A 5 3.48 -21.11 17.98
CA LEU A 5 4.61 -20.85 18.87
C LEU A 5 4.47 -21.68 20.16
N SER A 6 5.46 -22.51 20.44
CA SER A 6 5.51 -23.34 21.66
C SER A 6 6.61 -22.89 22.62
N HIS A 7 7.72 -22.38 22.10
CA HIS A 7 8.89 -21.97 22.89
C HIS A 7 9.48 -20.69 22.31
N LEU A 8 9.98 -19.83 23.19
CA LEU A 8 10.77 -18.65 22.84
C LEU A 8 12.08 -18.72 23.63
N VAL A 9 13.21 -18.68 22.93
CA VAL A 9 14.54 -18.77 23.53
C VAL A 9 15.37 -17.58 23.07
N LEU A 10 15.99 -16.88 24.01
CA LEU A 10 16.98 -15.86 23.70
C LEU A 10 18.34 -16.55 23.47
N SER A 11 18.92 -16.34 22.30
CA SER A 11 20.18 -16.97 21.91
C SER A 11 21.03 -16.02 21.09
N ASN A 12 22.35 -16.15 21.19
CA ASN A 12 23.32 -15.49 20.31
C ASN A 12 23.71 -16.36 19.10
N ILE A 13 23.04 -17.50 18.90
CA ILE A 13 23.25 -18.42 17.77
C ILE A 13 22.06 -18.28 16.80
N PRO A 14 22.09 -17.34 15.85
CA PRO A 14 20.92 -17.01 15.02
C PRO A 14 20.51 -18.13 14.06
N HIS A 15 21.46 -18.94 13.60
CA HIS A 15 21.20 -20.03 12.65
C HIS A 15 20.67 -21.31 13.30
N ALA A 16 20.63 -21.40 14.64
CA ALA A 16 20.27 -22.65 15.32
C ALA A 16 18.81 -23.08 15.07
N ASN A 17 17.94 -22.14 14.66
CA ASN A 17 16.54 -22.41 14.38
C ASN A 17 15.99 -21.56 13.21
N ASP A 18 16.87 -21.01 12.39
CA ASP A 18 16.48 -20.20 11.23
C ASP A 18 16.57 -21.04 9.94
N THR A 19 15.42 -21.54 9.50
CA THR A 19 15.24 -22.27 8.24
C THR A 19 15.73 -21.46 7.02
N TYR A 20 15.88 -20.14 7.15
CA TYR A 20 16.19 -19.21 6.08
C TYR A 20 17.47 -18.38 6.31
N ALA A 21 18.28 -18.71 7.32
CA ALA A 21 19.41 -17.91 7.83
C ALA A 21 20.25 -17.18 6.76
N GLU A 22 20.59 -17.85 5.65
CA GLU A 22 21.34 -17.25 4.51
C GLU A 22 20.62 -17.46 3.17
N LYS A 23 19.32 -17.75 3.19
CA LYS A 23 18.58 -18.24 2.02
C LYS A 23 17.38 -17.35 1.69
N ASN A 24 16.25 -18.00 1.43
CA ASN A 24 15.15 -17.51 0.60
C ASN A 24 14.37 -16.30 1.15
N ASN A 25 14.59 -15.86 2.39
CA ASN A 25 13.85 -14.75 2.98
C ASN A 25 14.81 -13.59 3.28
N ASP A 26 14.33 -12.38 3.00
CA ASP A 26 14.98 -11.15 3.43
C ASP A 26 14.52 -10.84 4.85
N VAL A 27 15.34 -11.26 5.82
CA VAL A 27 15.07 -11.13 7.26
C VAL A 27 15.58 -9.81 7.86
N ASP A 28 16.54 -9.17 7.19
CA ASP A 28 17.22 -7.98 7.69
C ASP A 28 16.54 -6.69 7.26
N SER A 29 15.79 -6.72 6.16
CA SER A 29 15.23 -5.51 5.63
C SER A 29 13.83 -5.22 6.20
N PRO A 30 13.55 -3.95 6.56
CA PRO A 30 12.26 -3.59 7.15
C PRO A 30 11.10 -3.74 6.15
N LEU A 31 9.88 -3.83 6.67
CA LEU A 31 8.66 -3.81 5.86
C LEU A 31 8.58 -2.47 5.08
N LYS A 32 8.32 -2.55 3.77
CA LYS A 32 8.17 -1.38 2.89
C LYS A 32 6.78 -0.77 2.97
N THR A 33 6.72 0.55 2.86
CA THR A 33 5.49 1.29 2.54
C THR A 33 5.27 1.22 1.03
N PHE A 34 4.10 0.81 0.56
CA PHE A 34 3.76 0.83 -0.87
C PHE A 34 2.24 0.90 -1.07
N ALA A 35 1.80 1.36 -2.23
CA ALA A 35 0.40 1.40 -2.64
C ALA A 35 0.12 0.42 -3.79
N ALA A 36 -1.12 -0.07 -3.86
CA ALA A 36 -1.65 -0.84 -4.97
C ALA A 36 -3.16 -0.61 -5.14
N THR A 37 -3.65 -0.78 -6.35
CA THR A 37 -5.02 -0.56 -6.79
C THR A 37 -5.80 -1.83 -6.54
N LEU A 38 -6.99 -1.68 -5.95
CA LEU A 38 -7.95 -2.77 -5.75
C LEU A 38 -8.99 -2.78 -6.87
N SER A 39 -9.47 -1.60 -7.27
CA SER A 39 -10.55 -1.51 -8.24
C SER A 39 -10.46 -0.24 -9.07
N VAL A 40 -10.56 -0.43 -10.38
CA VAL A 40 -10.88 0.56 -11.39
C VAL A 40 -11.85 -0.10 -12.38
N PRO A 41 -12.96 0.56 -12.78
CA PRO A 41 -13.83 0.01 -13.81
C PRO A 41 -13.06 -0.16 -15.13
N LYS A 42 -13.21 -1.31 -15.79
CA LYS A 42 -12.46 -1.59 -17.03
C LYS A 42 -12.98 -0.85 -18.26
N LYS A 43 -14.27 -0.51 -18.23
CA LYS A 43 -14.97 0.25 -19.27
C LYS A 43 -15.72 1.38 -18.58
N ILE A 44 -15.44 2.60 -19.00
CA ILE A 44 -15.95 3.83 -18.40
C ILE A 44 -16.57 4.65 -19.53
N ASP A 45 -17.73 5.24 -19.29
CA ASP A 45 -18.33 6.16 -20.26
C ASP A 45 -17.52 7.46 -20.30
N ALA A 46 -17.29 8.00 -21.50
CA ALA A 46 -16.59 9.25 -21.69
C ALA A 46 -17.15 10.39 -20.84
N ASP A 47 -16.25 11.23 -20.33
CA ASP A 47 -16.54 12.43 -19.54
C ASP A 47 -17.43 12.18 -18.30
N SER A 48 -17.53 10.92 -17.86
CA SER A 48 -18.33 10.52 -16.72
C SER A 48 -17.43 10.24 -15.50
N PRO A 49 -17.81 10.71 -14.29
CA PRO A 49 -17.03 10.45 -13.10
C PRO A 49 -16.94 8.96 -12.76
N PHE A 50 -15.79 8.51 -12.28
CA PHE A 50 -15.60 7.13 -11.82
C PHE A 50 -14.67 7.06 -10.62
N ALA A 51 -14.90 6.05 -9.77
CA ALA A 51 -14.11 5.82 -8.58
C ALA A 51 -12.95 4.85 -8.84
N VAL A 52 -11.79 5.19 -8.30
CA VAL A 52 -10.64 4.30 -8.16
C VAL A 52 -10.41 4.04 -6.69
N THR A 53 -10.17 2.79 -6.32
CA THR A 53 -9.85 2.43 -4.94
C THR A 53 -8.64 1.52 -4.87
N GLY A 54 -7.95 1.56 -3.74
CA GLY A 54 -6.84 0.66 -3.48
C GLY A 54 -6.52 0.51 -2.01
N TYR A 55 -5.38 -0.14 -1.76
CA TYR A 55 -4.80 -0.24 -0.43
C TYR A 55 -3.35 0.25 -0.44
N ALA A 56 -2.87 0.62 0.74
CA ALA A 56 -1.46 0.82 0.98
C ALA A 56 -1.02 0.00 2.18
N GLN A 57 0.12 -0.67 2.06
CA GLN A 57 0.82 -1.27 3.19
C GLN A 57 1.69 -0.19 3.83
N VAL A 58 1.63 -0.08 5.16
CA VAL A 58 2.39 0.90 5.92
C VAL A 58 3.64 0.23 6.49
N GLY A 59 4.79 0.54 5.91
CA GLY A 59 6.09 0.03 6.35
C GLY A 59 6.68 0.81 7.51
N ILE A 60 7.98 0.62 7.74
CA ILE A 60 8.70 1.29 8.83
C ILE A 60 8.72 2.81 8.69
N SER A 61 8.74 3.32 7.46
CA SER A 61 8.78 4.75 7.15
C SER A 61 7.42 5.44 7.25
N VAL A 62 6.36 4.69 7.62
CA VAL A 62 4.98 5.19 7.71
C VAL A 62 4.46 5.64 6.33
N LEU A 63 3.20 6.06 6.26
CA LEU A 63 2.52 6.50 5.05
C LEU A 63 1.93 7.88 5.29
N SER A 64 2.32 8.85 4.48
CA SER A 64 1.80 10.21 4.50
C SER A 64 0.75 10.42 3.41
N LYS A 65 1.03 9.96 2.19
CA LYS A 65 0.12 10.12 1.04
C LYS A 65 0.07 8.87 0.18
N VAL A 66 -1.03 8.72 -0.54
CA VAL A 66 -1.09 7.91 -1.75
C VAL A 66 -1.26 8.84 -2.92
N GLN A 67 -0.54 8.58 -3.99
CA GLN A 67 -0.58 9.35 -5.22
C GLN A 67 -0.96 8.46 -6.38
N VAL A 68 -1.79 8.98 -7.28
CA VAL A 68 -2.27 8.31 -8.48
C VAL A 68 -1.84 9.13 -9.69
N TRP A 69 -1.40 8.44 -10.74
CA TRP A 69 -1.15 9.04 -12.03
C TRP A 69 -1.88 8.23 -13.10
N ILE A 70 -2.68 8.94 -13.90
CA ILE A 70 -3.40 8.40 -15.04
C ILE A 70 -2.86 9.09 -16.28
N HIS A 71 -2.45 8.32 -17.27
CA HIS A 71 -2.03 8.84 -18.57
C HIS A 71 -2.67 8.04 -19.69
N LYS A 72 -2.91 8.72 -20.82
CA LYS A 72 -3.46 8.09 -22.02
C LYS A 72 -2.37 7.29 -22.73
N GLU A 73 -2.76 6.25 -23.45
CA GLU A 73 -1.84 5.53 -24.33
C GLU A 73 -1.37 6.49 -25.46
N GLY A 74 -0.06 6.56 -25.66
CA GLY A 74 0.57 7.47 -26.62
C GLY A 74 0.99 8.83 -26.06
N ASP A 75 0.62 9.16 -24.82
CA ASP A 75 1.17 10.35 -24.14
C ASP A 75 2.69 10.19 -23.96
N GLU A 76 3.44 11.28 -24.14
CA GLU A 76 4.87 11.31 -23.82
C GLU A 76 5.08 11.07 -22.32
N LEU A 77 5.88 10.06 -21.99
CA LEU A 77 6.27 9.78 -20.62
C LEU A 77 7.44 10.68 -20.22
N PRO A 78 7.59 11.03 -18.93
CA PRO A 78 8.73 11.80 -18.46
C PRO A 78 10.06 11.18 -18.90
N GLU A 79 10.87 11.98 -19.62
CA GLU A 79 12.13 11.52 -20.20
C GLU A 79 13.14 11.18 -19.10
N SER A 80 13.83 10.03 -19.24
CA SER A 80 14.89 9.59 -18.33
C SER A 80 14.46 9.40 -16.85
N ASP A 81 13.19 9.05 -16.63
CA ASP A 81 12.63 8.82 -15.29
C ASP A 81 11.99 7.42 -15.18
N ASP A 82 12.84 6.41 -15.01
CA ASP A 82 12.44 4.98 -14.91
C ASP A 82 11.43 4.70 -13.78
N TYR A 83 11.31 5.61 -12.82
CA TYR A 83 10.45 5.48 -11.64
C TYR A 83 9.35 6.54 -11.58
N PHE A 84 9.20 7.34 -12.64
CA PHE A 84 8.17 8.36 -12.77
C PHE A 84 8.13 9.31 -11.57
N ALA A 85 9.28 9.64 -10.98
CA ALA A 85 9.42 10.64 -9.93
C ALA A 85 8.70 11.96 -10.28
N ALA A 86 8.86 12.44 -11.51
CA ALA A 86 8.38 13.72 -12.03
C ALA A 86 7.02 13.64 -12.77
N ALA A 87 6.38 12.47 -12.83
CA ALA A 87 5.06 12.35 -13.44
C ALA A 87 4.01 13.24 -12.72
N PRO A 88 2.91 13.62 -13.40
CA PRO A 88 1.87 14.47 -12.83
C PRO A 88 0.98 13.69 -11.85
N TRP A 89 1.53 13.39 -10.68
CA TRP A 89 0.84 12.68 -9.60
C TRP A 89 -0.22 13.54 -8.93
N ILE A 90 -1.36 12.92 -8.64
CA ILE A 90 -2.48 13.52 -7.93
C ILE A 90 -2.66 12.79 -6.60
N ASP A 91 -2.83 13.53 -5.50
CA ASP A 91 -3.04 12.94 -4.18
C ASP A 91 -4.42 12.26 -4.13
N ALA A 92 -4.44 10.99 -3.72
CA ALA A 92 -5.66 10.24 -3.40
C ALA A 92 -6.01 10.41 -1.92
N GLU A 93 -7.27 10.18 -1.57
CA GLU A 93 -7.74 10.21 -0.19
C GLU A 93 -7.37 8.91 0.53
N ILE A 94 -6.57 9.01 1.60
CA ILE A 94 -6.39 7.92 2.56
C ILE A 94 -7.65 7.84 3.42
N LEU A 95 -8.38 6.74 3.31
CA LEU A 95 -9.64 6.58 4.03
C LEU A 95 -9.41 6.49 5.55
N PRO A 96 -10.34 7.01 6.37
CA PRO A 96 -10.22 6.98 7.82
C PRO A 96 -10.24 5.54 8.37
N PRO A 97 -9.85 5.34 9.65
CA PRO A 97 -9.97 4.03 10.28
C PRO A 97 -11.42 3.53 10.23
N PRO A 98 -11.62 2.21 10.06
CA PRO A 98 -12.95 1.65 9.95
C PRO A 98 -13.74 1.89 11.24
N LYS A 99 -15.02 2.24 11.09
CA LYS A 99 -15.95 2.32 12.23
C LYS A 99 -16.28 0.93 12.80
N ALA A 100 -16.17 -0.11 11.97
CA ALA A 100 -16.38 -1.51 12.31
C ALA A 100 -15.23 -2.34 11.74
N TRP A 101 -14.48 -3.03 12.61
CA TRP A 101 -13.24 -3.73 12.23
C TRP A 101 -13.46 -5.09 11.56
N GLY A 102 -14.66 -5.67 11.72
CA GLY A 102 -15.04 -6.93 11.07
C GLY A 102 -14.23 -8.15 11.58
N GLY A 103 -14.07 -9.15 10.72
CA GLY A 103 -13.21 -10.32 10.99
C GLY A 103 -13.72 -11.28 12.07
N GLY A 104 -14.98 -11.16 12.48
CA GLY A 104 -15.57 -11.98 13.55
C GLY A 104 -15.20 -11.51 14.96
N LEU A 105 -14.66 -10.29 15.10
CA LEU A 105 -14.41 -9.70 16.41
C LEU A 105 -15.75 -9.44 17.15
N PRO A 106 -15.83 -9.70 18.46
CA PRO A 106 -16.98 -9.31 19.28
C PRO A 106 -17.31 -7.83 19.07
N ASP A 107 -18.58 -7.54 18.83
CA ASP A 107 -19.11 -6.19 18.60
C ASP A 107 -18.40 -5.39 17.48
N ASN A 108 -17.66 -6.06 16.58
CA ASN A 108 -16.81 -5.45 15.55
C ASN A 108 -15.74 -4.48 16.08
N HIS A 109 -15.31 -4.64 17.33
CA HIS A 109 -14.32 -3.79 17.96
C HIS A 109 -13.00 -4.53 18.20
N VAL A 110 -11.90 -3.78 18.15
CA VAL A 110 -10.60 -4.30 18.56
C VAL A 110 -10.62 -4.53 20.08
N PRO A 111 -10.24 -5.72 20.58
CA PRO A 111 -10.24 -6.01 22.01
C PRO A 111 -9.36 -5.01 22.81
N SER A 112 -9.78 -4.65 24.01
CA SER A 112 -8.98 -3.81 24.91
C SER A 112 -8.34 -4.67 26.01
N PRO A 113 -7.04 -4.49 26.33
CA PRO A 113 -6.09 -3.58 25.66
C PRO A 113 -5.48 -4.19 24.40
N THR A 114 -5.33 -3.40 23.34
CA THR A 114 -4.53 -3.75 22.15
C THR A 114 -3.46 -2.68 21.93
N LEU A 115 -2.22 -3.11 21.69
CA LEU A 115 -1.12 -2.20 21.40
C LEU A 115 -1.42 -1.34 20.16
N GLY A 116 -1.16 -0.03 20.26
CA GLY A 116 -1.42 0.93 19.17
C GLY A 116 -2.86 1.42 19.11
N PHE A 117 -3.73 0.98 20.02
CA PHE A 117 -5.09 1.47 20.20
C PHE A 117 -5.24 2.16 21.54
N ASP A 118 -5.99 3.26 21.55
CA ASP A 118 -6.38 3.94 22.76
C ASP A 118 -7.40 3.09 23.53
N PRO A 119 -7.14 2.75 24.81
CA PRO A 119 -8.00 1.83 25.57
C PRO A 119 -9.34 2.43 25.99
N GLN A 120 -9.50 3.76 25.96
CA GLN A 120 -10.75 4.45 26.32
C GLN A 120 -11.67 4.61 25.12
N THR A 121 -11.10 4.96 23.97
CA THR A 121 -11.85 5.29 22.75
C THR A 121 -11.93 4.12 21.76
N GLY A 122 -11.05 3.12 21.90
CA GLY A 122 -10.93 2.00 20.96
C GLY A 122 -10.40 2.38 19.58
N LYS A 123 -9.92 3.62 19.40
CA LYS A 123 -9.39 4.12 18.13
C LYS A 123 -7.89 3.87 18.01
N PRO A 124 -7.36 3.73 16.78
CA PRO A 124 -5.91 3.76 16.56
C PRO A 124 -5.30 5.04 17.12
N ALA A 125 -4.16 4.91 17.82
CA ALA A 125 -3.42 6.06 18.34
C ALA A 125 -2.80 6.92 17.21
N THR A 126 -2.56 6.30 16.05
CA THR A 126 -2.07 6.96 14.83
C THR A 126 -2.82 6.40 13.62
N TRP A 127 -2.94 7.19 12.56
CA TRP A 127 -3.51 6.75 11.30
C TRP A 127 -2.80 7.43 10.13
N PRO A 128 -2.33 6.68 9.11
CA PRO A 128 -2.29 5.21 9.01
C PRO A 128 -1.38 4.54 10.06
N MET A 129 -1.74 3.33 10.51
CA MET A 129 -0.94 2.60 11.51
C MET A 129 0.29 1.95 10.88
N ARG A 130 1.47 2.11 11.51
CA ARG A 130 2.69 1.37 11.13
C ARG A 130 2.45 -0.14 11.18
N PHE A 131 2.93 -0.85 10.16
CA PHE A 131 2.75 -2.30 9.94
C PHE A 131 1.29 -2.73 9.69
N GLY A 132 0.40 -1.78 9.43
CA GLY A 132 -0.97 -2.02 9.02
C GLY A 132 -1.18 -1.93 7.50
N LYS A 133 -2.43 -2.11 7.10
CA LYS A 133 -2.94 -1.72 5.78
C LYS A 133 -4.02 -0.66 5.94
N VAL A 134 -4.06 0.27 5.01
CA VAL A 134 -5.12 1.28 4.89
C VAL A 134 -5.71 1.25 3.49
N HIS A 135 -6.96 1.65 3.34
CA HIS A 135 -7.60 1.83 2.04
C HIS A 135 -7.45 3.28 1.58
N TRP A 136 -7.36 3.48 0.28
CA TRP A 136 -7.39 4.80 -0.34
C TRP A 136 -8.41 4.84 -1.47
N ALA A 137 -8.90 6.03 -1.79
CA ALA A 137 -9.86 6.26 -2.86
C ALA A 137 -9.55 7.56 -3.61
N MET A 138 -9.93 7.60 -4.89
CA MET A 138 -9.90 8.79 -5.72
C MET A 138 -11.15 8.82 -6.58
N LEU A 139 -11.79 9.98 -6.68
CA LEU A 139 -12.81 10.26 -7.70
C LEU A 139 -12.12 10.93 -8.89
N VAL A 140 -12.29 10.37 -10.08
CA VAL A 140 -11.86 10.98 -11.33
C VAL A 140 -13.09 11.64 -11.95
N ASP A 141 -13.01 12.92 -12.30
CA ASP A 141 -14.16 13.72 -12.76
C ASP A 141 -14.68 13.31 -14.15
N GLY A 142 -13.87 12.57 -14.91
CA GLY A 142 -14.16 12.14 -16.27
C GLY A 142 -12.90 12.22 -17.13
N LEU A 143 -12.88 11.42 -18.20
CA LEU A 143 -11.77 11.38 -19.14
C LEU A 143 -12.31 11.34 -20.57
N SER A 144 -11.53 11.87 -21.51
CA SER A 144 -11.84 11.74 -22.94
C SER A 144 -11.78 10.27 -23.39
N PRO A 145 -12.46 9.87 -24.49
CA PRO A 145 -12.36 8.51 -25.02
C PRO A 145 -10.92 8.08 -25.30
N GLY A 146 -10.58 6.84 -24.95
CA GLY A 146 -9.27 6.24 -25.23
C GLY A 146 -8.85 5.20 -24.21
N LYS A 147 -7.64 4.67 -24.41
CA LYS A 147 -7.01 3.70 -23.50
C LYS A 147 -6.10 4.43 -22.53
N TYR A 148 -6.13 4.01 -21.27
CA TYR A 148 -5.40 4.65 -20.20
C TYR A 148 -4.64 3.63 -19.36
N THR A 149 -3.55 4.12 -18.77
CA THR A 149 -2.81 3.42 -17.74
C THR A 149 -2.93 4.19 -16.43
N LEU A 150 -3.30 3.48 -15.37
CA LEU A 150 -3.29 3.96 -14.00
C LEU A 150 -2.08 3.40 -13.25
N ARG A 151 -1.44 4.27 -12.46
CA ARG A 151 -0.38 3.94 -11.51
C ARG A 151 -0.73 4.48 -10.14
N SER A 152 -0.33 3.77 -9.09
CA SER A 152 -0.36 4.29 -7.73
C SER A 152 1.01 4.16 -7.06
N ARG A 153 1.31 5.10 -6.16
CA ARG A 153 2.51 5.08 -5.31
C ARG A 153 2.21 5.62 -3.91
N SER A 154 2.98 5.19 -2.92
CA SER A 154 3.01 5.83 -1.59
C SER A 154 4.02 6.97 -1.52
N ILE A 155 3.77 7.95 -0.64
CA ILE A 155 4.75 8.92 -0.13
C ILE A 155 4.83 8.74 1.40
N ASP A 156 6.04 8.65 1.94
CA ASP A 156 6.27 8.54 3.38
C ASP A 156 6.29 9.90 4.12
N ASP A 157 6.41 9.89 5.44
CA ASP A 157 6.38 11.12 6.26
C ASP A 157 7.59 12.04 6.02
N ASN A 158 8.65 11.54 5.39
CA ASN A 158 9.82 12.34 4.99
C ASN A 158 9.71 12.85 3.55
N GLY A 159 8.58 12.59 2.87
CA GLY A 159 8.37 12.97 1.48
C GLY A 159 9.04 12.03 0.47
N HIS A 160 9.57 10.88 0.89
CA HIS A 160 10.16 9.93 -0.04
C HIS A 160 9.07 9.12 -0.74
N ALA A 161 9.24 8.96 -2.05
CA ALA A 161 8.38 8.12 -2.86
C ALA A 161 8.59 6.62 -2.55
N GLN A 162 7.63 5.82 -2.99
CA GLN A 162 7.60 4.38 -2.81
C GLN A 162 8.95 3.72 -3.14
N PRO A 163 9.52 2.90 -2.23
CA PRO A 163 10.76 2.18 -2.47
C PRO A 163 10.59 1.13 -3.57
N MET A 164 11.54 1.10 -4.50
CA MET A 164 11.56 0.13 -5.61
C MET A 164 11.76 -1.31 -5.13
N PRO A 165 11.33 -2.32 -5.93
CA PRO A 165 11.57 -3.73 -5.66
C PRO A 165 13.03 -3.98 -5.29
N ARG A 166 13.22 -4.83 -4.28
CA ARG A 166 14.56 -5.32 -3.95
C ARG A 166 14.95 -6.36 -5.01
N PRO A 167 16.25 -6.58 -5.26
CA PRO A 167 16.72 -7.52 -6.28
C PRO A 167 16.37 -8.98 -5.94
N PHE A 168 16.04 -9.29 -4.69
CA PHE A 168 15.66 -10.63 -4.26
C PHE A 168 14.18 -10.91 -4.55
N ARG A 169 13.90 -11.96 -5.34
CA ARG A 169 12.53 -12.31 -5.76
C ARG A 169 11.53 -12.52 -4.61
N LYS A 170 12.01 -12.87 -3.40
CA LYS A 170 11.16 -13.18 -2.23
C LYS A 170 11.12 -12.09 -1.16
N SER A 171 11.72 -10.92 -1.40
CA SER A 171 11.75 -9.82 -0.43
C SER A 171 10.54 -8.87 -0.48
N GLY A 172 9.40 -9.35 -1.00
CA GLY A 172 8.18 -8.58 -1.18
C GLY A 172 8.13 -7.76 -2.47
N HIS A 173 6.94 -7.68 -3.06
CA HIS A 173 6.65 -6.88 -4.25
C HIS A 173 6.32 -5.44 -3.85
N SER A 174 6.98 -4.45 -4.49
CA SER A 174 6.72 -3.02 -4.27
C SER A 174 6.92 -2.18 -5.55
N ALA A 175 6.79 -2.81 -6.71
CA ALA A 175 6.86 -2.08 -7.98
C ALA A 175 5.68 -1.10 -8.07
N ILE A 176 5.90 0.06 -8.70
CA ILE A 176 4.78 0.91 -9.11
C ILE A 176 3.95 0.10 -10.09
N GLU A 177 2.68 -0.09 -9.76
CA GLU A 177 1.81 -0.96 -10.54
C GLU A 177 1.40 -0.31 -11.88
N LEU A 178 0.83 -1.14 -12.73
CA LEU A 178 0.25 -0.76 -14.00
C LEU A 178 -1.13 -1.40 -14.10
N VAL A 179 -2.18 -0.58 -14.19
CA VAL A 179 -3.54 -1.05 -14.40
C VAL A 179 -4.13 -0.37 -15.63
N GLU A 180 -4.49 -1.16 -16.63
CA GLU A 180 -5.06 -0.66 -17.89
C GLU A 180 -6.60 -0.62 -17.83
N PHE A 181 -7.17 0.42 -18.41
CA PHE A 181 -8.62 0.57 -18.58
C PHE A 181 -8.95 1.38 -19.84
N GLU A 182 -10.22 1.32 -20.26
CA GLU A 182 -10.70 2.00 -21.46
C GLU A 182 -11.87 2.92 -21.12
N VAL A 183 -11.87 4.08 -21.77
CA VAL A 183 -12.95 5.06 -21.75
C VAL A 183 -13.57 5.10 -23.15
N THR A 184 -14.88 4.87 -23.23
CA THR A 184 -15.63 4.73 -24.49
C THR A 184 -16.65 5.82 -24.68
#